data_AF-A0AAU0NMK3-F1
#
_entry.id   AF-A0AAU0NMK3-F1
#
_cell.length_a   1.000
_cell.length_b   1.000
_cell.length_c   1.000
_cell.angle_alpha   90.00
_cell.angle_beta   90.00
_cell.angle_gamma   90.00
#
_symmetry.space_group_name_H-M   'P 1'
#
loop_
_entity.id
_entity.type
_entity.pdbx_description
1 polymer ?
#
loop_
_entity_poly.entity_id
_entity_poly.type
_entity_poly.pdbx_seq_one_letter_code
_entity_poly.pdbx_strand_id
1 'polypeptide(L)'
;MRKYKQITKKELILSMVTCSIFMLVYWIAFYELYTLCKFGRINNNITVLLGCMAFFLVWFTILIIRIVKKPEVVPEQSVDRYESYSRYKTVWNCVVAIIIVLITCFYGVKIYHSAINYNGKLSWYLSDLKNKKTVKLEHNNIYESGIEGIFTDINKKVHMPEKLYVANNFSLNFDSNGKIAAFDTYLYGKNDKGKLESYLISYNSKKSGNITVYLKGYVNANYNDDKLLEPLIKTMKVIPLKKTVMNWPEEQYGILYSGKRSFGYNTNGIVYIDSKGNTNSDVNANSEIVGYTVSVFVPGKESKYTPVRYNLADGLNNIKTSEPSKDNKKSSNQSNNAADQFYLSKQVGYRLEVTAAAAGSRSYSLTGTTDGGQTWKTINEDPFSGSLGSAAGIAFLNDKLGFLCLSYSGGSKGQLYRTEDGGRSYKKVNFPETKITLNGGETYNPFDLPGMPYEKDGSLNVLVGQGSDGDYNGGCKALYQSKDNGVTWQYLKIS
;
A
#
# COMPACT_ATOMS: atom_id res chain seq x y z
N MET A 1 66.35 -12.95 50.67
CA MET A 1 66.08 -12.33 49.35
C MET A 1 64.59 -12.16 49.18
N ARG A 2 64.07 -10.92 49.08
CA ARG A 2 62.69 -10.70 48.61
C ARG A 2 62.64 -11.11 47.15
N LYS A 3 61.88 -12.15 46.76
CA LYS A 3 61.63 -12.36 45.33
C LYS A 3 60.59 -11.32 44.90
N TYR A 4 60.77 -10.84 43.69
CA TYR A 4 59.86 -9.89 43.10
C TYR A 4 59.14 -10.57 41.95
N LYS A 5 57.81 -10.46 41.89
CA LYS A 5 57.01 -11.05 40.82
C LYS A 5 56.69 -9.97 39.78
N GLN A 6 57.04 -10.22 38.53
CA GLN A 6 56.70 -9.35 37.42
C GLN A 6 55.24 -9.56 37.01
N ILE A 7 54.42 -8.50 36.99
CA ILE A 7 53.03 -8.59 36.56
C ILE A 7 53.00 -8.93 35.07
N THR A 8 52.33 -10.02 34.71
CA THR A 8 52.21 -10.42 33.30
C THR A 8 51.17 -9.57 32.56
N LYS A 9 51.32 -9.41 31.24
CA LYS A 9 50.32 -8.73 30.39
C LYS A 9 48.91 -9.32 30.55
N LYS A 10 48.82 -10.65 30.77
CA LYS A 10 47.56 -11.36 31.02
C LYS A 10 46.91 -10.93 32.34
N GLU A 11 47.68 -10.86 33.43
CA GLU A 11 47.17 -10.41 34.74
C GLU A 11 46.68 -8.95 34.70
N LEU A 12 47.32 -8.11 33.89
CA LEU A 12 46.95 -6.70 33.73
C LEU A 12 45.63 -6.54 32.95
N ILE A 13 45.45 -7.30 31.87
CA ILE A 13 44.18 -7.37 31.13
C ILE A 13 43.06 -7.90 32.03
N LEU A 14 43.32 -8.99 32.75
CA LEU A 14 42.32 -9.65 33.59
C LEU A 14 41.86 -8.72 34.72
N SER A 15 42.80 -8.03 35.38
CA SER A 15 42.51 -7.05 36.43
C SER A 15 41.63 -5.89 35.97
N MET A 16 41.70 -5.51 34.69
CA MET A 16 40.92 -4.41 34.14
C MET A 16 39.50 -4.84 33.76
N VAL A 17 39.35 -6.06 33.23
CA VAL A 17 38.02 -6.62 32.87
C VAL A 17 37.24 -7.00 34.13
N THR A 18 37.91 -7.40 35.21
CA THR A 18 37.26 -7.73 36.50
C THR A 18 36.91 -6.53 37.36
N CYS A 19 37.09 -5.31 36.84
CA CYS A 19 36.67 -4.10 37.53
C CYS A 19 35.13 -3.99 37.54
N SER A 20 34.54 -3.79 38.71
CA SER A 20 33.08 -3.66 38.88
C SER A 20 32.48 -2.52 38.04
N ILE A 21 33.22 -1.42 37.86
CA ILE A 21 32.79 -0.29 37.02
C ILE A 21 32.72 -0.72 35.55
N PHE A 22 33.73 -1.44 35.06
CA PHE A 22 33.75 -1.94 33.69
C PHE A 22 32.56 -2.87 33.42
N MET A 23 32.27 -3.78 34.36
CA MET A 23 31.15 -4.71 34.27
C MET A 23 29.79 -4.00 34.23
N LEU A 24 29.61 -2.98 35.08
CA LEU A 24 28.38 -2.21 35.12
C LEU A 24 28.17 -1.43 33.81
N VAL A 25 29.21 -0.78 33.28
CA VAL A 25 29.14 -0.08 31.99
C VAL A 25 28.90 -1.06 30.84
N TYR A 26 29.52 -2.25 30.86
CA TYR A 26 29.29 -3.32 29.89
C TYR A 26 27.83 -3.77 29.86
N TRP A 27 27.25 -4.02 31.03
CA TRP A 27 25.85 -4.42 31.15
C TRP A 27 24.90 -3.33 30.63
N ILE A 28 25.11 -2.08 31.04
CA ILE A 28 24.32 -0.93 30.57
C ILE A 28 24.42 -0.79 29.05
N ALA A 29 25.62 -0.92 28.47
CA ALA A 29 25.81 -0.82 27.03
C ALA A 29 25.01 -1.88 26.28
N PHE A 30 25.03 -3.14 26.72
CA PHE A 30 24.24 -4.21 26.08
C PHE A 30 22.73 -4.05 26.26
N TYR A 31 22.28 -3.58 27.43
CA TYR A 31 20.87 -3.27 27.69
C TYR A 31 20.36 -2.12 26.80
N GLU A 32 21.09 -1.02 26.71
CA GLU A 32 20.73 0.12 25.88
C GLU A 32 20.83 -0.20 24.39
N LEU A 33 21.80 -1.04 23.98
CA LEU A 33 21.87 -1.55 22.61
C LEU A 33 20.65 -2.42 22.26
N TYR A 34 20.29 -3.37 23.13
CA TYR A 34 19.10 -4.20 22.93
C TYR A 34 17.82 -3.36 22.84
N THR A 35 17.62 -2.42 23.76
CA THR A 35 16.40 -1.59 23.76
C THR A 35 16.37 -0.64 22.56
N LEU A 36 17.52 -0.18 22.07
CA LEU A 36 17.62 0.56 20.82
C LEU A 36 17.22 -0.32 19.63
N CYS A 37 17.74 -1.54 19.53
CA CYS A 37 17.41 -2.48 18.45
C CYS A 37 15.93 -2.86 18.48
N LYS A 38 15.36 -3.17 19.65
CA LYS A 38 13.98 -3.64 19.80
C LYS A 38 12.97 -2.51 19.59
N PHE A 39 13.16 -1.37 20.25
CA PHE A 39 12.15 -0.31 20.35
C PHE A 39 12.49 0.95 19.55
N GLY A 40 13.75 1.16 19.15
CA GLY A 40 14.14 2.36 18.40
C GLY A 40 14.19 3.64 19.23
N ARG A 41 14.46 3.55 20.53
CA ARG A 41 14.47 4.69 21.48
C ARG A 41 15.73 5.56 21.31
N ILE A 42 15.84 6.21 20.15
CA ILE A 42 17.05 6.90 19.65
C ILE A 42 17.58 7.96 20.63
N ASN A 43 16.75 8.89 21.10
CA ASN A 43 17.23 10.08 21.83
C ASN A 43 17.96 9.76 23.14
N ASN A 44 17.45 8.81 23.93
CA ASN A 44 18.07 8.46 25.22
C ASN A 44 19.18 7.41 25.04
N ASN A 45 18.95 6.39 24.22
CA ASN A 45 19.87 5.26 24.10
C ASN A 45 21.17 5.65 23.41
N ILE A 46 21.12 6.49 22.36
CA ILE A 46 22.34 6.89 21.65
C ILE A 46 23.26 7.70 22.56
N THR A 47 22.70 8.61 23.35
CA THR A 47 23.48 9.42 24.30
C THR A 47 24.20 8.55 25.32
N VAL A 48 23.50 7.57 25.91
CA VAL A 48 24.09 6.63 26.86
C VAL A 48 25.13 5.72 26.18
N LEU A 49 24.83 5.19 25.00
CA LEU A 49 25.76 4.35 24.23
C LEU A 49 27.04 5.10 23.84
N LEU A 50 26.94 6.38 23.46
CA LEU A 50 28.10 7.24 23.19
C LEU A 50 28.94 7.43 24.46
N GLY A 51 28.30 7.63 25.62
CA GLY A 51 28.98 7.66 26.92
C GLY A 51 29.71 6.35 27.23
N CYS A 52 29.07 5.19 27.00
CA CYS A 52 29.70 3.89 27.14
C CYS A 52 30.88 3.69 26.16
N MET A 53 30.74 4.10 24.89
CA MET A 53 31.82 4.05 23.90
C MET A 53 33.02 4.91 24.31
N ALA A 54 32.78 6.14 24.78
CA ALA A 54 33.85 7.01 25.28
C ALA A 54 34.55 6.39 26.49
N PHE A 55 33.80 5.80 27.43
CA PHE A 55 34.36 5.05 28.54
C PHE A 55 35.24 3.89 28.06
N PHE A 56 34.77 3.06 27.13
CA PHE A 56 35.58 1.95 26.59
C PHE A 56 36.83 2.43 25.86
N LEU A 57 36.77 3.54 25.12
CA LEU A 57 37.93 4.13 24.46
C LEU A 57 38.98 4.62 25.47
N VAL A 58 38.57 5.36 26.50
CA VAL A 58 39.48 5.81 27.58
C VAL A 58 40.05 4.61 28.34
N TRP A 59 39.22 3.60 28.62
CA TRP A 59 39.66 2.39 29.31
C TRP A 59 40.69 1.62 28.49
N PHE A 60 40.48 1.51 27.18
CA PHE A 60 41.38 0.84 26.25
C PHE A 60 42.70 1.60 26.06
N THR A 61 42.68 2.93 26.00
CA THR A 61 43.91 3.73 25.95
C THR A 61 44.73 3.61 27.23
N ILE A 62 44.10 3.62 28.42
CA ILE A 62 44.80 3.37 29.69
C ILE A 62 45.40 1.95 29.70
N LEU A 63 44.67 0.94 29.22
CA LEU A 63 45.15 -0.43 29.10
C LEU A 63 46.39 -0.51 28.19
N ILE A 64 46.36 0.13 27.02
CA ILE A 64 47.52 0.19 26.11
C ILE A 64 48.71 0.87 26.79
N ILE A 65 48.50 2.02 27.44
CA ILE A 65 49.57 2.75 28.12
C ILE A 65 50.21 1.89 29.22
N ARG A 66 49.40 1.13 29.98
CA ARG A 66 49.89 0.21 31.04
C ARG A 66 50.57 -1.05 30.49
N ILE A 67 50.25 -1.50 29.28
CA ILE A 67 50.95 -2.61 28.63
C ILE A 67 52.31 -2.15 28.06
N VAL A 68 52.37 -0.91 27.56
CA VAL A 68 53.58 -0.32 26.96
C VAL A 68 54.56 0.17 28.03
N LYS A 69 54.08 0.83 29.10
CA LYS A 69 54.89 1.14 30.29
C LYS A 69 55.09 -0.16 31.07
N LYS A 70 56.34 -0.65 31.15
CA LYS A 70 56.69 -1.92 31.81
C LYS A 70 56.03 -2.06 33.21
N PRO A 71 55.58 -3.26 33.61
CA PRO A 71 54.89 -3.48 34.87
C PRO A 71 55.80 -3.20 36.08
N GLU A 72 55.26 -2.50 37.09
CA GLU A 72 55.94 -2.28 38.37
C GLU A 72 56.27 -3.61 39.07
N VAL A 73 57.44 -3.65 39.69
CA VAL A 73 58.01 -4.81 40.36
C VAL A 73 57.53 -4.80 41.82
N VAL A 74 56.55 -5.62 42.16
CA VAL A 74 55.92 -5.64 43.50
C VAL A 74 56.64 -6.65 44.42
N PRO A 75 56.95 -6.30 45.69
CA PRO A 75 57.59 -7.23 46.64
C PRO A 75 56.65 -8.39 47.05
N GLU A 76 57.16 -9.64 47.07
CA GLU A 76 56.42 -10.82 47.56
C GLU A 76 56.00 -10.67 49.05
N GLN A 77 54.71 -10.85 49.33
CA GLN A 77 54.17 -11.05 50.69
C GLN A 77 53.91 -12.55 50.96
N SER A 78 53.88 -12.93 52.24
CA SER A 78 54.01 -14.31 52.76
C SER A 78 53.07 -15.37 52.14
N VAL A 79 53.65 -16.55 51.93
CA VAL A 79 53.20 -17.66 51.07
C VAL A 79 51.78 -18.18 51.39
N ASP A 80 51.39 -18.30 52.66
CA ASP A 80 50.08 -18.89 53.04
C ASP A 80 48.87 -17.96 52.82
N ARG A 81 49.04 -16.63 53.01
CA ARG A 81 48.00 -15.64 52.67
C ARG A 81 47.91 -15.42 51.16
N TYR A 82 49.03 -15.56 50.45
CA TYR A 82 49.11 -15.35 49.01
C TYR A 82 48.45 -16.48 48.21
N GLU A 83 48.55 -17.73 48.65
CA GLU A 83 47.93 -18.89 47.99
C GLU A 83 46.40 -18.87 48.10
N SER A 84 45.88 -18.49 49.27
CA SER A 84 44.45 -18.30 49.51
C SER A 84 43.89 -17.13 48.71
N TYR A 85 44.56 -15.96 48.76
CA TYR A 85 44.19 -14.76 47.99
C TYR A 85 44.24 -14.98 46.47
N SER A 86 45.23 -15.75 45.98
CA SER A 86 45.37 -16.16 44.58
C SER A 86 44.21 -17.04 44.10
N ARG A 87 43.76 -17.99 44.93
CA ARG A 87 42.57 -18.82 44.64
C ARG A 87 41.31 -17.99 44.56
N TYR A 88 41.03 -17.13 45.54
CA TYR A 88 39.85 -16.25 45.51
C TYR A 88 39.85 -15.30 44.31
N LYS A 89 41.01 -14.74 43.96
CA LYS A 89 41.16 -13.89 42.78
C LYS A 89 40.89 -14.65 41.48
N THR A 90 41.38 -15.89 41.37
CA THR A 90 41.13 -16.75 40.20
C THR A 90 39.66 -17.13 40.07
N VAL A 91 39.01 -17.50 41.19
CA VAL A 91 37.56 -17.78 41.24
C VAL A 91 36.76 -16.55 40.82
N TRP A 92 37.10 -15.36 41.34
CA TRP A 92 36.46 -14.10 40.96
C TRP A 92 36.59 -13.81 39.45
N ASN A 93 37.77 -14.04 38.88
CA ASN A 93 37.98 -13.87 37.45
C ASN A 93 37.11 -14.82 36.61
N CYS A 94 36.95 -16.07 37.04
CA CYS A 94 36.04 -17.01 36.40
C CYS A 94 34.58 -16.55 36.51
N VAL A 95 34.15 -16.08 37.68
CA VAL A 95 32.79 -15.55 37.89
C VAL A 95 32.51 -14.36 36.96
N VAL A 96 33.43 -13.40 36.88
CA VAL A 96 33.31 -12.26 35.97
C VAL A 96 33.20 -12.72 34.52
N ALA A 97 34.05 -13.64 34.08
CA ALA A 97 34.01 -14.18 32.72
C ALA A 97 32.66 -14.82 32.41
N ILE A 98 32.12 -15.61 33.34
CA ILE A 98 30.78 -16.21 33.22
C ILE A 98 29.71 -15.13 33.11
N ILE A 99 29.75 -14.08 33.94
CA ILE A 99 28.78 -12.98 33.88
C ILE A 99 28.83 -12.26 32.54
N ILE A 100 30.02 -11.94 32.01
CA ILE A 100 30.17 -11.32 30.69
C ILE A 100 29.55 -12.21 29.62
N VAL A 101 29.85 -13.51 29.64
CA VAL A 101 29.30 -14.48 28.68
C VAL A 101 27.77 -14.51 28.79
N LEU A 102 27.21 -14.59 30.00
CA LEU A 102 25.76 -14.61 30.22
C LEU A 102 25.09 -13.34 29.70
N ILE A 103 25.63 -12.15 30.01
CA ILE A 103 25.11 -10.86 29.51
C ILE A 103 25.14 -10.85 27.98
N THR A 104 26.26 -11.26 27.40
CA THR A 104 26.48 -11.23 25.95
C THR A 104 25.55 -12.20 25.23
N CYS A 105 25.40 -13.42 25.73
CA CYS A 105 24.47 -14.41 25.18
C CYS A 105 23.02 -13.95 25.32
N PHE A 106 22.62 -13.48 26.50
CA PHE A 106 21.25 -13.06 26.77
C PHE A 106 20.81 -11.90 25.89
N TYR A 107 21.58 -10.80 25.84
CA TYR A 107 21.25 -9.66 25.01
C TYR A 107 21.55 -9.90 23.53
N GLY A 108 22.59 -10.68 23.22
CA GLY A 108 22.93 -11.06 21.84
C GLY A 108 21.80 -11.83 21.16
N VAL A 109 21.21 -12.82 21.83
CA VAL A 109 20.03 -13.55 21.34
C VAL A 109 18.85 -12.61 21.13
N LYS A 110 18.60 -11.69 22.06
CA LYS A 110 17.51 -10.71 21.94
C LYS A 110 17.70 -9.72 20.79
N ILE A 111 18.93 -9.25 20.56
CA ILE A 111 19.29 -8.38 19.43
C ILE A 111 19.12 -9.14 18.11
N TYR A 112 19.59 -10.39 18.06
CA TYR A 112 19.40 -11.27 16.91
C TYR A 112 17.90 -11.44 16.57
N HIS A 113 17.07 -11.77 17.57
CA HIS A 113 15.62 -11.84 17.37
C HIS A 113 15.03 -10.52 16.88
N SER A 114 15.52 -9.37 17.34
CA SER A 114 15.07 -8.07 16.85
C SER A 114 15.48 -7.75 15.41
N ALA A 115 16.48 -8.45 14.87
CA ALA A 115 16.92 -8.32 13.47
C ALA A 115 16.09 -9.19 12.52
N ILE A 116 15.44 -10.24 13.02
CA ILE A 116 14.50 -11.07 12.24
C ILE A 116 13.32 -10.20 11.79
N ASN A 117 12.84 -10.43 10.57
CA ASN A 117 11.73 -9.67 9.98
C ASN A 117 10.55 -9.51 10.96
N TYR A 118 10.04 -8.28 11.05
CA TYR A 118 8.88 -7.88 11.87
C TYR A 118 9.05 -8.00 13.39
N ASN A 119 10.21 -8.39 13.91
CA ASN A 119 10.42 -8.61 15.34
C ASN A 119 11.02 -7.42 16.11
N GLY A 120 11.34 -6.31 15.45
CA GLY A 120 11.83 -5.11 16.15
C GLY A 120 12.27 -4.00 15.21
N LYS A 121 12.63 -2.83 15.77
CA LYS A 121 13.03 -1.66 14.98
C LYS A 121 14.28 -1.93 14.12
N LEU A 122 15.20 -2.76 14.60
CA LEU A 122 16.39 -3.16 13.86
C LEU A 122 16.03 -3.84 12.53
N SER A 123 15.04 -4.74 12.52
CA SER A 123 14.58 -5.39 11.28
C SER A 123 14.06 -4.38 10.24
N TRP A 124 13.32 -3.35 10.68
CA TRP A 124 12.87 -2.27 9.81
C TRP A 124 14.04 -1.42 9.30
N TYR A 125 15.01 -1.10 10.16
CA TYR A 125 16.20 -0.35 9.76
C TYR A 125 17.02 -1.11 8.71
N LEU A 126 17.23 -2.43 8.90
CA LEU A 126 17.92 -3.29 7.93
C LEU A 126 17.15 -3.40 6.61
N SER A 127 15.82 -3.50 6.67
CA SER A 127 14.97 -3.52 5.49
C SER A 127 15.04 -2.19 4.72
N ASP A 128 14.93 -1.06 5.41
CA ASP A 128 15.08 0.27 4.81
C ASP A 128 16.46 0.43 4.17
N LEU A 129 17.53 0.00 4.85
CA LEU A 129 18.90 0.10 4.32
C LEU A 129 19.08 -0.68 3.01
N LYS A 130 18.41 -1.84 2.88
CA LYS A 130 18.49 -2.69 1.70
C LYS A 130 17.56 -2.24 0.57
N ASN A 131 16.34 -1.81 0.91
CA ASN A 131 15.23 -1.69 -0.03
C ASN A 131 14.73 -0.26 -0.24
N LYS A 132 15.14 0.72 0.58
CA LYS A 132 14.71 2.11 0.44
C LYS A 132 15.76 2.94 -0.27
N LYS A 133 15.31 3.78 -1.20
CA LYS A 133 16.12 4.79 -1.88
C LYS A 133 15.46 6.16 -1.73
N THR A 134 16.31 7.17 -1.59
CA THR A 134 15.89 8.56 -1.42
C THR A 134 16.49 9.42 -2.54
N VAL A 135 15.63 10.13 -3.26
CA VAL A 135 15.95 10.91 -4.46
C VAL A 135 15.48 12.35 -4.26
N LYS A 136 16.30 13.34 -4.61
CA LYS A 136 15.88 14.75 -4.56
C LYS A 136 14.92 15.03 -5.73
N LEU A 137 13.80 15.69 -5.45
CA LEU A 137 12.89 16.16 -6.50
C LEU A 137 13.43 17.51 -7.04
N GLU A 138 14.07 17.48 -8.20
CA GLU A 138 14.58 18.67 -8.88
C GLU A 138 13.48 19.26 -9.77
N HIS A 139 12.76 18.40 -10.48
CA HIS A 139 11.62 18.73 -11.33
C HIS A 139 10.34 18.80 -10.50
N ASN A 140 10.23 19.84 -9.67
CA ASN A 140 9.15 19.99 -8.70
C ASN A 140 7.94 20.79 -9.21
N ASN A 141 7.94 21.24 -10.47
CA ASN A 141 6.84 21.98 -11.09
C ASN A 141 6.29 21.23 -12.31
N ILE A 142 5.02 20.84 -12.23
CA ILE A 142 4.34 20.05 -13.26
C ILE A 142 4.06 20.84 -14.55
N TYR A 143 3.99 22.17 -14.49
CA TYR A 143 3.78 22.99 -15.70
C TYR A 143 5.07 23.16 -16.51
N GLU A 144 6.23 23.10 -15.85
CA GLU A 144 7.53 23.30 -16.50
C GLU A 144 8.11 21.97 -16.97
N SER A 145 8.07 20.95 -16.12
CA SER A 145 8.75 19.67 -16.33
C SER A 145 7.83 18.49 -16.63
N GLY A 146 6.52 18.71 -16.56
CA GLY A 146 5.53 17.64 -16.65
C GLY A 146 5.68 16.61 -15.53
N ILE A 147 4.98 15.49 -15.67
CA ILE A 147 5.16 14.34 -14.77
C ILE A 147 6.40 13.52 -15.10
N GLU A 148 6.96 13.66 -16.30
CA GLU A 148 8.19 12.97 -16.73
C GLU A 148 9.41 13.41 -15.93
N GLY A 149 9.44 14.66 -15.47
CA GLY A 149 10.48 15.17 -14.59
C GLY A 149 10.62 14.32 -13.31
N ILE A 150 9.50 13.84 -12.75
CA ILE A 150 9.48 12.97 -11.57
C ILE A 150 10.23 11.66 -11.87
N PHE A 151 9.89 11.01 -12.99
CA PHE A 151 10.52 9.73 -13.38
C PHE A 151 11.98 9.92 -13.78
N THR A 152 12.31 11.05 -14.41
CA THR A 152 13.69 11.45 -14.73
C THR A 152 14.54 11.55 -13.47
N ASP A 153 14.02 12.20 -12.43
CA ASP A 153 14.73 12.32 -11.16
C ASP A 153 14.93 10.97 -10.49
N ILE A 154 13.88 10.14 -10.44
CA ILE A 154 13.96 8.79 -9.85
C ILE A 154 14.99 7.93 -10.58
N ASN A 155 15.00 7.98 -11.91
CA ASN A 155 15.90 7.21 -12.77
C ASN A 155 17.39 7.54 -12.57
N LYS A 156 17.73 8.70 -11.99
CA LYS A 156 19.12 9.03 -11.59
C LYS A 156 19.70 8.08 -10.55
N LYS A 157 18.87 7.47 -9.69
CA LYS A 157 19.31 6.56 -8.61
C LYS A 157 18.68 5.17 -8.65
N VAL A 158 17.57 5.01 -9.35
CA VAL A 158 16.81 3.76 -9.44
C VAL A 158 16.54 3.49 -10.92
N HIS A 159 17.27 2.57 -11.53
CA HIS A 159 17.02 2.19 -12.92
C HIS A 159 15.71 1.42 -13.04
N MET A 160 14.64 2.12 -13.45
CA MET A 160 13.34 1.50 -13.67
C MET A 160 13.25 0.95 -15.11
N PRO A 161 12.54 -0.18 -15.33
CA PRO A 161 12.22 -0.69 -16.64
C PRO A 161 11.48 0.32 -17.52
N GLU A 162 11.63 0.21 -18.83
CA GLU A 162 10.89 1.04 -19.79
C GLU A 162 9.38 0.78 -19.72
N LYS A 163 8.97 -0.50 -19.64
CA LYS A 163 7.56 -0.90 -19.57
C LYS A 163 7.12 -1.10 -18.12
N LEU A 164 6.38 -0.12 -17.58
CA LEU A 164 5.85 -0.11 -16.22
C LEU A 164 4.32 -0.23 -16.19
N TYR A 165 3.83 -0.81 -15.10
CA TYR A 165 2.43 -1.03 -14.81
C TYR A 165 2.10 -0.47 -13.43
N VAL A 166 0.90 0.09 -13.29
CA VAL A 166 0.36 0.64 -12.04
C VAL A 166 -0.36 -0.47 -11.29
N ALA A 167 0.05 -0.77 -10.06
CA ALA A 167 -0.64 -1.75 -9.22
C ALA A 167 -2.03 -1.24 -8.82
N ASN A 168 -2.07 -0.05 -8.22
CA ASN A 168 -3.30 0.59 -7.74
C ASN A 168 -3.65 1.81 -8.57
N ASN A 169 -2.95 2.91 -8.31
CA ASN A 169 -3.11 4.18 -9.01
C ASN A 169 -1.80 5.00 -8.93
N PHE A 170 -1.78 6.07 -9.70
CA PHE A 170 -0.89 7.21 -9.56
C PHE A 170 -1.74 8.39 -9.09
N SER A 171 -1.36 8.98 -7.97
CA SER A 171 -2.03 10.10 -7.32
C SER A 171 -1.03 11.22 -7.12
N LEU A 172 -1.36 12.45 -7.54
CA LEU A 172 -0.49 13.61 -7.40
C LEU A 172 -1.31 14.85 -7.04
N ASN A 173 -0.87 15.59 -6.02
CA ASN A 173 -1.42 16.87 -5.63
C ASN A 173 -0.42 18.00 -5.89
N PHE A 174 -0.91 19.12 -6.40
CA PHE A 174 -0.11 20.30 -6.75
C PHE A 174 -0.87 21.60 -6.49
N ASP A 175 -0.15 22.70 -6.36
CA ASP A 175 -0.73 24.02 -6.15
C ASP A 175 -1.07 24.75 -7.47
N SER A 176 -1.70 25.92 -7.36
CA SER A 176 -2.07 26.75 -8.52
C SER A 176 -0.91 27.19 -9.40
N ASN A 177 0.31 27.21 -8.88
CA ASN A 177 1.54 27.54 -9.62
C ASN A 177 2.19 26.31 -10.26
N GLY A 178 1.61 25.12 -10.08
CA GLY A 178 2.13 23.86 -10.64
C GLY A 178 3.12 23.16 -9.72
N LYS A 179 3.40 23.70 -8.53
CA LYS A 179 4.37 23.11 -7.61
C LYS A 179 3.78 21.85 -6.99
N ILE A 180 4.51 20.75 -7.12
CA ILE A 180 4.12 19.44 -6.61
C ILE A 180 4.16 19.47 -5.08
N ALA A 181 3.01 19.19 -4.47
CA ALA A 181 2.85 19.13 -3.01
C ALA A 181 3.07 17.71 -2.48
N ALA A 182 2.46 16.72 -3.14
CA ALA A 182 2.60 15.31 -2.78
C ALA A 182 2.29 14.42 -3.98
N PHE A 183 2.86 13.22 -4.02
CA PHE A 183 2.40 12.16 -4.91
C PHE A 183 2.71 10.80 -4.33
N ASP A 184 1.95 9.81 -4.75
CA ASP A 184 2.14 8.42 -4.41
C ASP A 184 1.72 7.52 -5.57
N THR A 185 2.47 6.45 -5.76
CA THR A 185 2.14 5.41 -6.72
C THR A 185 2.84 4.10 -6.36
N TYR A 186 2.24 2.99 -6.78
CA TYR A 186 2.90 1.70 -6.70
C TYR A 186 3.02 1.10 -8.10
N LEU A 187 4.26 0.97 -8.57
CA LEU A 187 4.59 0.53 -9.92
C LEU A 187 5.31 -0.81 -9.91
N TYR A 188 5.21 -1.54 -11.01
CA TYR A 188 5.97 -2.75 -11.23
C TYR A 188 6.28 -2.96 -12.71
N GLY A 189 7.32 -3.74 -13.00
CA GLY A 189 7.79 -4.03 -14.35
C GLY A 189 8.69 -5.27 -14.37
N LYS A 190 9.22 -5.58 -15.55
CA LYS A 190 10.28 -6.59 -15.71
C LYS A 190 11.58 -5.89 -16.04
N ASN A 191 12.65 -6.19 -15.31
CA ASN A 191 13.98 -5.70 -15.67
C ASN A 191 14.51 -6.37 -16.95
N ASP A 192 15.70 -5.98 -17.38
CA ASP A 192 16.35 -6.49 -18.61
C ASP A 192 16.55 -8.01 -18.61
N LYS A 193 16.48 -8.66 -17.44
CA LYS A 193 16.57 -10.12 -17.27
C LYS A 193 15.20 -10.80 -17.17
N GLY A 194 14.11 -10.06 -17.43
CA GLY A 194 12.73 -10.55 -17.34
C GLY A 194 12.22 -10.73 -15.91
N LYS A 195 12.96 -10.32 -14.88
CA LYS A 195 12.58 -10.50 -13.47
C LYS A 195 11.67 -9.37 -13.00
N LEU A 196 10.63 -9.74 -12.24
CA LEU A 196 9.71 -8.79 -11.60
C LEU A 196 10.47 -7.85 -10.65
N GLU A 197 10.25 -6.55 -10.84
CA GLU A 197 10.65 -5.49 -9.92
C GLU A 197 9.46 -4.59 -9.59
N SER A 198 9.44 -4.06 -8.37
CA SER A 198 8.36 -3.22 -7.84
C SER A 198 8.91 -2.00 -7.12
N TYR A 199 8.18 -0.90 -7.22
CA TYR A 199 8.58 0.44 -6.79
C TYR A 199 7.39 1.14 -6.12
N LEU A 200 7.38 1.15 -4.79
CA LEU A 200 6.44 1.98 -4.03
C LEU A 200 7.06 3.36 -3.86
N ILE A 201 6.52 4.33 -4.58
CA ILE A 201 7.07 5.67 -4.74
C ILE A 201 6.16 6.65 -4.00
N SER A 202 6.75 7.53 -3.20
CA SER A 202 6.02 8.56 -2.48
C SER A 202 6.83 9.83 -2.27
N TYR A 203 6.15 10.96 -2.25
CA TYR A 203 6.71 12.28 -1.95
C TYR A 203 5.66 13.11 -1.22
N ASN A 204 6.11 13.90 -0.23
CA ASN A 204 5.27 14.85 0.48
C ASN A 204 6.14 16.00 0.97
N SER A 205 5.94 17.18 0.39
CA SER A 205 6.73 18.39 0.66
C SER A 205 6.71 18.83 2.12
N LYS A 206 5.64 18.53 2.86
CA LYS A 206 5.51 18.82 4.30
C LYS A 206 6.35 17.88 5.18
N LYS A 207 6.72 16.69 4.66
CA LYS A 207 7.50 15.69 5.39
C LYS A 207 8.97 15.70 4.99
N SER A 208 9.28 15.83 3.69
CA SER A 208 10.63 15.81 3.16
C SER A 208 10.70 16.44 1.77
N GLY A 209 11.84 17.07 1.45
CA GLY A 209 12.16 17.53 0.08
C GLY A 209 12.58 16.41 -0.88
N ASN A 210 12.57 15.15 -0.43
CA ASN A 210 13.01 14.00 -1.22
C ASN A 210 11.87 13.01 -1.50
N ILE A 211 11.90 12.41 -2.68
CA ILE A 211 11.13 11.24 -3.08
C ILE A 211 11.68 10.01 -2.34
N THR A 212 10.78 9.21 -1.78
CA THR A 212 11.09 7.91 -1.19
C THR A 212 10.62 6.80 -2.13
N VAL A 213 11.52 5.87 -2.45
CA VAL A 213 11.25 4.70 -3.29
C VAL A 213 11.57 3.44 -2.51
N TYR A 214 10.56 2.64 -2.19
CA TYR A 214 10.75 1.29 -1.65
C TYR A 214 10.77 0.27 -2.79
N LEU A 215 11.83 -0.52 -2.83
CA LEU A 215 12.10 -1.55 -3.83
C LEU A 215 11.66 -2.92 -3.31
N LYS A 216 11.36 -3.85 -4.23
CA LYS A 216 11.14 -5.27 -3.92
C LYS A 216 9.98 -5.50 -2.93
N GLY A 217 8.97 -4.63 -2.99
CA GLY A 217 7.69 -4.86 -2.32
C GLY A 217 6.91 -6.00 -2.96
N TYR A 218 6.03 -6.63 -2.18
CA TYR A 218 5.09 -7.62 -2.72
C TYR A 218 4.06 -6.93 -3.62
N VAL A 219 3.88 -7.44 -4.83
CA VAL A 219 2.87 -6.95 -5.79
C VAL A 219 2.29 -8.13 -6.54
N ASN A 220 0.96 -8.17 -6.66
CA ASN A 220 0.29 -9.14 -7.50
C ASN A 220 0.38 -8.67 -8.96
N ALA A 221 1.48 -9.05 -9.62
CA ALA A 221 1.81 -8.56 -10.95
C ALA A 221 0.94 -9.23 -12.03
N ASN A 222 -0.16 -8.58 -12.38
CA ASN A 222 -0.97 -8.91 -13.56
C ASN A 222 -0.56 -8.00 -14.73
N TYR A 223 0.35 -8.46 -15.59
CA TYR A 223 0.86 -7.72 -16.76
C TYR A 223 -0.20 -7.45 -17.86
N ASN A 224 -1.44 -7.19 -17.46
CA ASN A 224 -2.52 -6.73 -18.30
C ASN A 224 -2.20 -5.30 -18.78
N ASP A 225 -2.37 -5.07 -20.09
CA ASP A 225 -2.18 -3.77 -20.70
C ASP A 225 -3.10 -2.70 -20.09
N ASP A 226 -4.23 -3.08 -19.49
CA ASP A 226 -5.08 -2.16 -18.73
C ASP A 226 -4.34 -1.45 -17.59
N LYS A 227 -3.20 -1.98 -17.13
CA LYS A 227 -2.40 -1.39 -16.04
C LYS A 227 -1.22 -0.55 -16.52
N LEU A 228 -1.01 -0.37 -17.82
CA LEU A 228 0.16 0.37 -18.34
C LEU A 228 0.27 1.77 -17.76
N LEU A 229 1.51 2.21 -17.45
CA LEU A 229 1.81 3.57 -17.04
C LEU A 229 2.00 4.52 -18.23
N GLU A 230 2.50 4.03 -19.36
CA GLU A 230 2.82 4.84 -20.55
C GLU A 230 1.68 5.77 -21.00
N PRO A 231 0.39 5.35 -21.00
CA PRO A 231 -0.70 6.24 -21.38
C PRO A 231 -0.85 7.46 -20.46
N LEU A 232 -0.55 7.34 -19.16
CA LEU A 232 -0.49 8.51 -18.26
C LEU A 232 0.53 9.52 -18.76
N ILE A 233 1.74 9.07 -19.10
CA ILE A 233 2.83 9.92 -19.59
C ILE A 233 2.41 10.63 -20.88
N LYS A 234 1.88 9.88 -21.85
CA LYS A 234 1.42 10.42 -23.14
C LYS A 234 0.33 11.47 -22.97
N THR A 235 -0.68 11.16 -22.16
CA THR A 235 -1.83 12.06 -21.97
C THR A 235 -1.41 13.35 -21.26
N MET A 236 -0.56 13.24 -20.23
CA MET A 236 -0.08 14.42 -19.49
C MET A 236 0.81 15.36 -20.29
N LYS A 237 1.43 14.91 -21.40
CA LYS A 237 2.16 15.80 -22.32
C LYS A 237 1.26 16.77 -23.07
N VAL A 238 0.02 16.38 -23.31
CA VAL A 238 -0.89 17.08 -24.22
C VAL A 238 -2.09 17.71 -23.51
N ILE A 239 -2.39 17.30 -22.26
CA ILE A 239 -3.46 17.90 -21.47
C ILE A 239 -3.20 19.41 -21.27
N PRO A 240 -4.18 20.28 -21.52
CA PRO A 240 -4.07 21.71 -21.24
C PRO A 240 -4.23 22.00 -19.73
N LEU A 241 -3.38 21.39 -18.89
CA LEU A 241 -3.57 21.24 -17.43
C LEU A 241 -3.83 22.58 -16.74
N LYS A 242 -3.00 23.59 -17.02
CA LYS A 242 -3.13 24.93 -16.45
C LYS A 242 -4.49 25.55 -16.80
N LYS A 243 -4.96 25.39 -18.03
CA LYS A 243 -6.29 25.86 -18.47
C LYS A 243 -7.42 25.12 -17.78
N THR A 244 -7.27 23.81 -17.60
CA THR A 244 -8.26 22.97 -16.90
C THR A 244 -8.51 23.46 -15.49
N VAL A 245 -7.43 23.69 -14.73
CA VAL A 245 -7.55 24.02 -13.30
C VAL A 245 -7.95 25.48 -13.05
N MET A 246 -7.65 26.39 -13.99
CA MET A 246 -8.11 27.80 -13.93
C MET A 246 -9.65 27.93 -13.93
N ASN A 247 -10.38 26.89 -14.32
CA ASN A 247 -11.85 26.88 -14.25
C ASN A 247 -12.38 26.73 -12.82
N TRP A 248 -11.52 26.41 -11.84
CA TRP A 248 -11.91 26.27 -10.44
C TRP A 248 -11.19 27.33 -9.58
N PRO A 249 -11.92 28.11 -8.76
CA PRO A 249 -11.36 29.16 -7.90
C PRO A 249 -10.75 28.55 -6.63
N GLU A 250 -9.81 27.64 -6.81
CA GLU A 250 -9.20 26.82 -5.75
C GLU A 250 -7.67 26.90 -5.86
N GLU A 251 -6.96 26.59 -4.79
CA GLU A 251 -5.49 26.72 -4.77
C GLU A 251 -4.75 25.39 -4.84
N GLN A 252 -5.49 24.28 -4.78
CA GLN A 252 -4.94 22.93 -4.75
C GLN A 252 -5.71 22.04 -5.72
N TYR A 253 -4.97 21.24 -6.47
CA TYR A 253 -5.48 20.40 -7.53
C TYR A 253 -4.85 19.01 -7.45
N GLY A 254 -5.54 18.03 -8.02
CA GLY A 254 -5.15 16.63 -8.02
C GLY A 254 -5.15 16.03 -9.42
N ILE A 255 -4.26 15.07 -9.64
CA ILE A 255 -4.21 14.16 -10.79
C ILE A 255 -4.37 12.73 -10.28
N LEU A 256 -5.26 11.98 -10.90
CA LEU A 256 -5.47 10.56 -10.62
C LEU A 256 -5.44 9.74 -11.92
N TYR A 257 -4.72 8.63 -11.88
CA TYR A 257 -4.65 7.65 -12.96
C TYR A 257 -4.63 6.24 -12.40
N SER A 258 -5.38 5.30 -12.97
CA SER A 258 -5.41 3.91 -12.49
C SER A 258 -5.27 2.87 -13.60
N GLY A 259 -4.74 3.30 -14.75
CA GLY A 259 -4.77 2.50 -15.97
C GLY A 259 -6.06 2.72 -16.78
N LYS A 260 -6.42 1.73 -17.57
CA LYS A 260 -7.67 1.67 -18.34
C LYS A 260 -8.84 1.51 -17.37
N ARG A 261 -9.83 2.40 -17.47
CA ARG A 261 -11.02 2.41 -16.61
C ARG A 261 -12.26 2.53 -17.47
N SER A 262 -13.36 1.98 -16.97
CA SER A 262 -14.68 2.29 -17.47
C SER A 262 -15.34 3.41 -16.66
N PHE A 263 -16.08 4.24 -17.35
CA PHE A 263 -17.02 5.22 -16.81
C PHE A 263 -18.48 4.90 -17.20
N GLY A 264 -18.74 3.70 -17.70
CA GLY A 264 -20.05 3.31 -18.19
C GLY A 264 -20.50 4.25 -19.32
N TYR A 265 -21.70 4.81 -19.18
CA TYR A 265 -22.25 5.80 -20.10
C TYR A 265 -22.18 7.23 -19.54
N ASN A 266 -21.47 7.44 -18.43
CA ASN A 266 -21.37 8.75 -17.79
C ASN A 266 -20.43 9.67 -18.56
N THR A 267 -21.01 10.67 -19.22
CA THR A 267 -20.28 11.66 -20.02
C THR A 267 -19.74 12.82 -19.17
N ASN A 268 -20.11 12.91 -17.89
CA ASN A 268 -19.78 14.05 -17.04
C ASN A 268 -18.27 14.21 -16.89
N GLY A 269 -17.78 15.36 -17.34
CA GLY A 269 -16.36 15.72 -17.30
C GLY A 269 -15.48 14.88 -18.23
N ILE A 270 -16.03 14.00 -19.08
CA ILE A 270 -15.23 13.22 -20.03
C ILE A 270 -14.79 14.14 -21.18
N VAL A 271 -13.49 14.11 -21.46
CA VAL A 271 -12.88 14.82 -22.59
C VAL A 271 -12.01 13.82 -23.33
N TYR A 272 -12.34 13.51 -24.58
CA TYR A 272 -11.42 12.74 -25.41
C TYR A 272 -10.28 13.65 -25.84
N ILE A 273 -9.06 13.12 -25.79
CA ILE A 273 -7.87 13.82 -26.22
C ILE A 273 -7.04 12.91 -27.11
N ASP A 274 -6.55 13.44 -28.24
CA ASP A 274 -5.62 12.72 -29.10
C ASP A 274 -4.16 13.01 -28.73
N SER A 275 -3.23 12.28 -29.34
CA SER A 275 -1.79 12.47 -29.16
C SER A 275 -1.25 13.82 -29.63
N LYS A 276 -2.07 14.65 -30.30
CA LYS A 276 -1.74 16.02 -30.72
C LYS A 276 -2.31 17.08 -29.77
N GLY A 277 -3.10 16.68 -28.76
CA GLY A 277 -3.74 17.58 -27.82
C GLY A 277 -5.06 18.19 -28.31
N ASN A 278 -5.61 17.70 -29.43
CA ASN A 278 -6.96 18.08 -29.83
C ASN A 278 -7.95 17.44 -28.87
N THR A 279 -8.99 18.19 -28.48
CA THR A 279 -9.98 17.73 -27.51
C THR A 279 -11.36 17.64 -28.14
N ASN A 280 -12.12 16.60 -27.80
CA ASN A 280 -13.56 16.51 -28.06
C ASN A 280 -14.30 16.31 -26.73
N SER A 281 -15.08 17.32 -26.36
CA SER A 281 -15.93 17.30 -25.16
C SER A 281 -17.40 17.00 -25.46
N ASP A 282 -17.78 16.94 -26.75
CA ASP A 282 -19.13 16.58 -27.20
C ASP A 282 -19.31 15.06 -27.19
N VAL A 283 -19.19 14.49 -26.00
CA VAL A 283 -19.24 13.05 -25.79
C VAL A 283 -20.69 12.59 -25.73
N ASN A 284 -21.13 11.89 -26.78
CA ASN A 284 -22.38 11.13 -26.76
C ASN A 284 -22.05 9.65 -26.51
N ALA A 285 -22.38 9.13 -25.33
CA ALA A 285 -22.14 7.73 -24.98
C ALA A 285 -23.16 6.80 -25.67
N ASN A 286 -22.95 6.53 -26.96
CA ASN A 286 -23.64 5.45 -27.68
C ASN A 286 -23.04 4.07 -27.34
N SER A 287 -21.78 4.07 -26.91
CA SER A 287 -21.06 2.92 -26.38
C SER A 287 -20.47 3.28 -25.02
N GLU A 288 -20.10 2.25 -24.27
CA GLU A 288 -19.39 2.42 -23.01
C GLU A 288 -18.09 3.21 -23.17
N ILE A 289 -17.87 4.15 -22.26
CA ILE A 289 -16.67 4.97 -22.18
C ILE A 289 -15.62 4.19 -21.39
N VAL A 290 -14.72 3.52 -22.11
CA VAL A 290 -13.60 2.79 -21.54
C VAL A 290 -12.31 3.31 -22.15
N GLY A 291 -11.29 3.55 -21.32
CA GLY A 291 -9.97 3.93 -21.82
C GLY A 291 -9.00 4.37 -20.75
N TYR A 292 -7.78 4.70 -21.17
CA TYR A 292 -6.74 5.22 -20.29
C TYR A 292 -7.07 6.65 -19.93
N THR A 293 -7.56 6.83 -18.71
CA THR A 293 -8.12 8.12 -18.28
C THR A 293 -7.28 8.77 -17.21
N VAL A 294 -6.89 10.01 -17.46
CA VAL A 294 -6.27 10.89 -16.49
C VAL A 294 -7.33 11.86 -15.95
N SER A 295 -7.59 11.79 -14.65
CA SER A 295 -8.57 12.66 -13.99
C SER A 295 -7.87 13.83 -13.31
N VAL A 296 -8.30 15.05 -13.62
CA VAL A 296 -7.89 16.29 -12.96
C VAL A 296 -9.05 16.75 -12.08
N PHE A 297 -8.78 17.07 -10.81
CA PHE A 297 -9.82 17.35 -9.83
C PHE A 297 -9.38 18.33 -8.75
N VAL A 298 -10.33 18.77 -7.91
CA VAL A 298 -10.07 19.55 -6.69
C VAL A 298 -10.18 18.61 -5.49
N PRO A 299 -9.07 18.34 -4.76
CA PRO A 299 -9.09 17.41 -3.65
C PRO A 299 -10.11 17.76 -2.56
N GLY A 300 -10.97 16.80 -2.20
CA GLY A 300 -11.96 16.93 -1.12
C GLY A 300 -13.19 17.77 -1.48
N LYS A 301 -13.34 18.16 -2.75
CA LYS A 301 -14.48 18.94 -3.26
C LYS A 301 -15.12 18.28 -4.50
N GLU A 302 -14.98 16.97 -4.65
CA GLU A 302 -15.47 16.21 -5.81
C GLU A 302 -17.00 16.17 -5.91
N SER A 303 -17.71 16.44 -4.80
CA SER A 303 -19.17 16.64 -4.79
C SER A 303 -19.59 18.03 -5.31
N LYS A 304 -18.68 19.00 -5.27
CA LYS A 304 -18.91 20.38 -5.73
C LYS A 304 -18.42 20.59 -7.16
N TYR A 305 -17.25 20.05 -7.49
CA TYR A 305 -16.62 20.20 -8.79
C TYR A 305 -16.50 18.84 -9.47
N THR A 306 -17.07 18.72 -10.67
CA THR A 306 -16.92 17.52 -11.48
C THR A 306 -15.48 17.42 -11.99
N PRO A 307 -14.76 16.31 -11.74
CA PRO A 307 -13.43 16.08 -12.29
C PRO A 307 -13.44 16.12 -13.83
N VAL A 308 -12.40 16.72 -14.40
CA VAL A 308 -12.15 16.63 -15.86
C VAL A 308 -11.34 15.37 -16.13
N ARG A 309 -11.86 14.51 -17.00
CA ARG A 309 -11.38 13.15 -17.25
C ARG A 309 -10.93 13.03 -18.69
N TYR A 310 -9.63 13.19 -18.89
CA TYR A 310 -9.01 13.09 -20.21
C TYR A 310 -8.82 11.63 -20.59
N ASN A 311 -9.56 11.17 -21.59
CA ASN A 311 -9.47 9.82 -22.12
C ASN A 311 -8.67 9.84 -23.42
N LEU A 312 -7.52 9.17 -23.43
CA LEU A 312 -6.63 9.12 -24.60
C LEU A 312 -7.26 8.27 -25.71
N ALA A 313 -7.48 8.85 -26.88
CA ALA A 313 -8.07 8.16 -28.04
C ALA A 313 -7.33 8.49 -29.34
N ASP A 314 -7.02 7.45 -30.12
CA ASP A 314 -6.43 7.60 -31.45
C ASP A 314 -7.54 7.88 -32.48
N GLY A 315 -7.75 9.17 -32.78
CA GLY A 315 -8.68 9.63 -33.83
C GLY A 315 -10.04 10.11 -33.31
N LEU A 316 -10.15 11.41 -33.02
CA LEU A 316 -11.39 12.06 -32.53
C LEU A 316 -12.54 12.02 -33.54
N ASN A 317 -12.25 11.82 -34.83
CA ASN A 317 -13.23 11.81 -35.92
C ASN A 317 -14.11 10.55 -35.95
N ASN A 318 -13.71 9.46 -35.28
CA ASN A 318 -14.51 8.24 -35.17
C ASN A 318 -15.54 8.29 -34.01
N ILE A 319 -15.61 9.41 -33.28
CA ILE A 319 -16.46 9.58 -32.09
C ILE A 319 -17.82 10.24 -32.44
N LYS A 320 -18.10 10.53 -33.73
CA LYS A 320 -19.37 11.15 -34.16
C LYS A 320 -20.41 10.15 -34.69
N THR A 321 -21.56 10.17 -34.02
CA THR A 321 -22.95 10.00 -34.51
C THR A 321 -23.14 9.15 -35.78
N SER A 322 -23.67 7.94 -35.59
CA SER A 322 -24.47 7.28 -36.63
C SER A 322 -25.84 6.91 -36.06
N GLU A 323 -26.86 7.17 -36.87
CA GLU A 323 -28.27 6.83 -36.68
C GLU A 323 -28.49 5.33 -36.45
N PRO A 324 -29.64 4.94 -35.85
CA PRO A 324 -29.85 3.59 -35.32
C PRO A 324 -29.93 2.56 -36.44
N SER A 325 -28.85 1.81 -36.64
CA SER A 325 -28.93 0.52 -37.33
C SER A 325 -29.51 -0.49 -36.36
N LYS A 326 -30.70 -0.98 -36.73
CA LYS A 326 -31.25 -2.23 -36.22
C LYS A 326 -30.23 -3.35 -36.48
N ASP A 327 -30.23 -4.32 -35.58
CA ASP A 327 -29.44 -5.55 -35.60
C ASP A 327 -28.02 -5.45 -35.04
N ASN A 328 -27.89 -5.66 -33.73
CA ASN A 328 -27.33 -6.93 -33.25
C ASN A 328 -27.43 -7.06 -31.73
N LYS A 329 -28.27 -8.00 -31.31
CA LYS A 329 -28.39 -8.53 -29.96
C LYS A 329 -27.18 -9.46 -29.74
N LYS A 330 -26.09 -8.98 -29.12
CA LYS A 330 -25.11 -9.82 -28.39
C LYS A 330 -24.03 -9.01 -27.67
N SER A 331 -23.69 -9.51 -26.47
CA SER A 331 -22.57 -9.15 -25.59
C SER A 331 -22.81 -8.00 -24.61
N SER A 332 -23.51 -8.31 -23.52
CA SER A 332 -23.41 -7.61 -22.23
C SER A 332 -22.02 -7.85 -21.63
N ASN A 333 -21.04 -7.05 -22.02
CA ASN A 333 -19.74 -7.04 -21.37
C ASN A 333 -19.81 -6.20 -20.10
N GLN A 334 -19.91 -6.94 -18.99
CA GLN A 334 -19.35 -6.67 -17.67
C GLN A 334 -18.34 -5.51 -17.65
N SER A 335 -18.65 -4.43 -16.96
CA SER A 335 -17.68 -3.36 -16.78
C SER A 335 -17.99 -2.47 -15.57
N ASN A 336 -16.91 -2.13 -14.88
CA ASN A 336 -16.88 -1.56 -13.54
C ASN A 336 -17.37 -0.11 -13.54
N ASN A 337 -18.64 0.05 -13.23
CA ASN A 337 -19.18 1.27 -12.67
C ASN A 337 -18.47 1.62 -11.35
N ALA A 338 -18.48 2.89 -10.93
CA ALA A 338 -18.19 3.22 -9.54
C ALA A 338 -19.08 2.35 -8.65
N ALA A 339 -18.55 1.80 -7.55
CA ALA A 339 -19.23 0.78 -6.75
C ALA A 339 -20.59 1.25 -6.18
N ASP A 340 -20.86 2.55 -6.26
CA ASP A 340 -22.01 3.28 -5.78
C ASP A 340 -22.90 3.88 -6.88
N GLN A 341 -22.63 3.76 -8.18
CA GLN A 341 -23.49 4.36 -9.22
C GLN A 341 -23.67 3.45 -10.45
N PHE A 342 -24.88 3.32 -11.00
CA PHE A 342 -25.19 2.50 -12.16
C PHE A 342 -26.15 3.23 -13.11
N TYR A 343 -26.00 3.06 -14.42
CA TYR A 343 -26.98 3.52 -15.41
C TYR A 343 -27.55 2.35 -16.18
N LEU A 344 -28.89 2.19 -16.11
CA LEU A 344 -29.62 1.19 -16.89
C LEU A 344 -29.83 1.64 -18.34
N SER A 345 -29.94 2.96 -18.55
CA SER A 345 -29.99 3.59 -19.87
C SER A 345 -29.39 4.99 -19.80
N LYS A 346 -29.39 5.71 -20.94
CA LYS A 346 -28.96 7.11 -21.00
C LYS A 346 -29.76 8.04 -20.07
N GLN A 347 -31.00 7.69 -19.76
CA GLN A 347 -31.89 8.51 -18.94
C GLN A 347 -32.06 7.94 -17.54
N VAL A 348 -32.04 6.61 -17.40
CA VAL A 348 -32.35 5.93 -16.13
C VAL A 348 -31.06 5.50 -15.45
N GLY A 349 -30.83 6.02 -14.25
CA GLY A 349 -29.67 5.69 -13.42
C GLY A 349 -30.01 5.60 -11.95
N TYR A 350 -29.09 4.99 -11.19
CA TYR A 350 -29.22 4.66 -9.78
C TYR A 350 -27.90 4.99 -9.08
N ARG A 351 -27.96 5.51 -7.85
CA ARG A 351 -26.77 5.85 -7.05
C ARG A 351 -27.03 5.57 -5.58
N LEU A 352 -26.01 5.06 -4.90
CA LEU A 352 -25.95 4.95 -3.45
C LEU A 352 -25.36 6.24 -2.89
N GLU A 353 -26.16 7.01 -2.18
CA GLU A 353 -25.74 8.24 -1.50
C GLU A 353 -25.43 7.96 -0.03
N VAL A 354 -24.29 8.43 0.46
CA VAL A 354 -23.89 8.21 1.85
C VAL A 354 -24.78 9.06 2.75
N THR A 355 -25.54 8.41 3.64
CA THR A 355 -26.43 9.09 4.60
C THR A 355 -25.76 9.33 5.95
N ALA A 356 -24.84 8.45 6.36
CA ALA A 356 -24.01 8.61 7.55
C ALA A 356 -22.72 7.80 7.41
N ALA A 357 -21.69 8.16 8.20
CA ALA A 357 -20.43 7.43 8.28
C ALA A 357 -19.99 7.30 9.74
N ALA A 358 -19.61 6.09 10.14
CA ALA A 358 -19.11 5.79 11.49
C ALA A 358 -18.07 4.66 11.44
N ALA A 359 -16.96 4.81 12.15
CA ALA A 359 -15.93 3.78 12.35
C ALA A 359 -15.47 3.06 11.04
N GLY A 360 -15.32 3.80 9.94
CA GLY A 360 -14.90 3.23 8.65
C GLY A 360 -16.00 2.52 7.84
N SER A 361 -17.25 2.58 8.31
CA SER A 361 -18.44 2.07 7.62
C SER A 361 -19.41 3.20 7.27
N ARG A 362 -20.28 2.99 6.29
CA ARG A 362 -21.25 3.98 5.80
C ARG A 362 -22.64 3.37 5.73
N SER A 363 -23.67 4.18 5.98
CA SER A 363 -25.05 3.91 5.57
C SER A 363 -25.33 4.61 4.25
N TYR A 364 -26.30 4.10 3.50
CA TYR A 364 -26.64 4.63 2.19
C TYR A 364 -28.14 4.82 2.03
N SER A 365 -28.55 5.75 1.19
CA SER A 365 -29.84 5.76 0.52
C SER A 365 -29.64 5.42 -0.96
N LEU A 366 -30.65 4.86 -1.61
CA LEU A 366 -30.69 4.65 -3.05
C LEU A 366 -31.45 5.80 -3.69
N THR A 367 -30.78 6.55 -4.55
CA THR A 367 -31.41 7.57 -5.40
C THR A 367 -31.45 7.11 -6.85
N GLY A 368 -32.43 7.60 -7.60
CA GLY A 368 -32.59 7.33 -9.02
C GLY A 368 -32.82 8.58 -9.83
N THR A 369 -32.42 8.52 -11.09
CA THR A 369 -32.64 9.56 -12.09
C THR A 369 -33.39 8.98 -13.28
N THR A 370 -34.16 9.84 -13.96
CA THR A 370 -34.86 9.52 -15.23
C THR A 370 -34.56 10.54 -16.32
N ASP A 371 -33.62 11.45 -16.07
CA ASP A 371 -33.22 12.55 -16.97
C ASP A 371 -31.71 12.57 -17.24
N GLY A 372 -31.05 11.41 -17.08
CA GLY A 372 -29.62 11.25 -17.34
C GLY A 372 -28.72 11.83 -16.25
N GLY A 373 -29.24 11.93 -15.03
CA GLY A 373 -28.50 12.38 -13.84
C GLY A 373 -28.58 13.87 -13.57
N GLN A 374 -29.48 14.61 -14.25
CA GLN A 374 -29.73 16.03 -13.98
C GLN A 374 -30.48 16.21 -12.65
N THR A 375 -31.48 15.37 -12.39
CA THR A 375 -32.18 15.29 -11.12
C THR A 375 -32.14 13.87 -10.55
N TRP A 376 -32.02 13.80 -9.22
CA TRP A 376 -31.97 12.56 -8.45
C TRP A 376 -33.08 12.59 -7.40
N LYS A 377 -33.84 11.50 -7.31
CA LYS A 377 -34.91 11.32 -6.32
C LYS A 377 -34.63 10.08 -5.49
N THR A 378 -34.85 10.15 -4.18
CA THR A 378 -34.72 8.98 -3.32
C THR A 378 -35.76 7.93 -3.69
N ILE A 379 -35.28 6.71 -3.97
CA ILE A 379 -36.09 5.51 -4.20
C ILE A 379 -36.26 4.76 -2.88
N ASN A 380 -35.20 4.67 -2.08
CA ASN A 380 -35.18 3.95 -0.82
C ASN A 380 -34.18 4.60 0.15
N GLU A 381 -34.62 4.97 1.34
CA GLU A 381 -33.79 5.61 2.37
C GLU A 381 -32.80 4.64 3.03
N ASP A 382 -33.07 3.33 2.98
CA ASP A 382 -32.27 2.29 3.62
C ASP A 382 -32.29 0.99 2.79
N PRO A 383 -31.61 0.96 1.62
CA PRO A 383 -31.58 -0.19 0.72
C PRO A 383 -30.83 -1.41 1.31
N PHE A 384 -30.16 -1.25 2.47
CA PHE A 384 -29.40 -2.30 3.13
C PHE A 384 -29.99 -2.73 4.48
N SER A 385 -31.21 -2.27 4.80
CA SER A 385 -31.97 -2.66 6.01
C SER A 385 -31.15 -2.50 7.30
N GLY A 386 -30.53 -1.34 7.48
CA GLY A 386 -29.73 -0.96 8.64
C GLY A 386 -28.30 -1.47 8.62
N SER A 387 -27.89 -2.21 7.58
CA SER A 387 -26.51 -2.71 7.47
C SER A 387 -25.55 -1.60 7.05
N LEU A 388 -24.44 -1.47 7.76
CA LEU A 388 -23.37 -0.50 7.51
C LEU A 388 -22.18 -1.17 6.81
N GLY A 389 -21.50 -0.45 5.92
CA GLY A 389 -20.23 -0.87 5.33
C GLY A 389 -19.86 -0.04 4.11
N SER A 390 -19.11 -0.62 3.17
CA SER A 390 -18.64 0.10 1.96
C SER A 390 -19.33 -0.45 0.71
N ALA A 391 -19.99 0.43 -0.05
CA ALA A 391 -20.57 0.07 -1.34
C ALA A 391 -19.53 -0.62 -2.23
N ALA A 392 -19.87 -1.83 -2.69
CA ALA A 392 -18.98 -2.71 -3.46
C ALA A 392 -19.54 -3.02 -4.86
N GLY A 393 -20.78 -2.62 -5.15
CA GLY A 393 -21.34 -2.63 -6.49
C GLY A 393 -22.82 -2.32 -6.51
N ILE A 394 -23.28 -1.86 -7.67
CA ILE A 394 -24.69 -1.67 -8.01
C ILE A 394 -24.90 -2.06 -9.47
N ALA A 395 -25.95 -2.81 -9.75
CA ALA A 395 -26.33 -3.21 -11.09
C ALA A 395 -27.84 -3.43 -11.21
N PHE A 396 -28.46 -2.89 -12.25
CA PHE A 396 -29.85 -3.19 -12.62
C PHE A 396 -29.86 -3.92 -13.96
N LEU A 397 -30.62 -5.01 -14.05
CA LEU A 397 -30.80 -5.78 -15.29
C LEU A 397 -31.99 -5.26 -16.10
N ASN A 398 -32.97 -4.70 -15.40
CA ASN A 398 -34.12 -3.98 -15.97
C ASN A 398 -34.67 -3.00 -14.93
N ASP A 399 -35.81 -2.39 -15.21
CA ASP A 399 -36.48 -1.38 -14.36
C ASP A 399 -36.95 -1.92 -13.00
N LYS A 400 -37.02 -3.26 -12.84
CA LYS A 400 -37.48 -3.92 -11.62
C LYS A 400 -36.37 -4.70 -10.91
N LEU A 401 -35.61 -5.48 -11.66
CA LEU A 401 -34.61 -6.42 -11.15
C LEU A 401 -33.24 -5.75 -11.05
N GLY A 402 -32.72 -5.69 -9.83
CA GLY A 402 -31.41 -5.11 -9.55
C GLY A 402 -30.72 -5.72 -8.34
N PHE A 403 -29.45 -5.37 -8.19
CA PHE A 403 -28.55 -5.90 -7.19
C PHE A 403 -27.65 -4.80 -6.63
N LEU A 404 -27.40 -4.89 -5.32
CA LEU A 404 -26.44 -4.06 -4.59
C LEU A 404 -25.47 -4.96 -3.84
N CYS A 405 -24.20 -4.58 -3.73
CA CYS A 405 -23.24 -5.27 -2.88
C CYS A 405 -22.66 -4.30 -1.86
N LEU A 406 -22.56 -4.78 -0.64
CA LEU A 406 -21.98 -4.07 0.48
C LEU A 406 -20.82 -4.90 1.01
N SER A 407 -19.63 -4.30 1.05
CA SER A 407 -18.42 -4.93 1.58
C SER A 407 -18.18 -4.54 3.02
N TYR A 408 -17.60 -5.47 3.76
CA TYR A 408 -17.25 -5.33 5.17
C TYR A 408 -15.75 -5.51 5.37
N SER A 409 -15.25 -5.12 6.55
CA SER A 409 -13.88 -5.41 6.99
C SER A 409 -12.80 -5.01 5.98
N GLY A 410 -12.95 -3.83 5.35
CA GLY A 410 -11.98 -3.34 4.37
C GLY A 410 -12.03 -4.02 3.00
N GLY A 411 -13.08 -4.79 2.71
CA GLY A 411 -13.24 -5.49 1.43
C GLY A 411 -12.92 -6.99 1.51
N SER A 412 -12.73 -7.56 2.70
CA SER A 412 -12.45 -9.00 2.85
C SER A 412 -13.68 -9.86 2.55
N LYS A 413 -14.89 -9.33 2.74
CA LYS A 413 -16.14 -10.05 2.46
C LYS A 413 -17.25 -9.10 2.03
N GLY A 414 -18.31 -9.62 1.42
CA GLY A 414 -19.45 -8.82 1.01
C GLY A 414 -20.78 -9.56 1.06
N GLN A 415 -21.85 -8.77 1.10
CA GLN A 415 -23.22 -9.25 1.05
C GLN A 415 -23.90 -8.66 -0.19
N LEU A 416 -24.43 -9.53 -1.03
CA LEU A 416 -25.26 -9.14 -2.17
C LEU A 416 -26.72 -9.02 -1.72
N TYR A 417 -27.40 -8.00 -2.23
CA TYR A 417 -28.81 -7.71 -2.01
C TYR A 417 -29.50 -7.69 -3.37
N ARG A 418 -30.72 -8.20 -3.44
CA ARG A 418 -31.55 -8.28 -4.66
C ARG A 418 -32.85 -7.51 -4.47
N THR A 419 -33.25 -6.76 -5.47
CA THR A 419 -34.57 -6.14 -5.60
C THR A 419 -35.32 -6.71 -6.81
N GLU A 420 -36.65 -6.72 -6.73
CA GLU A 420 -37.55 -7.09 -7.83
C GLU A 420 -38.65 -6.05 -8.07
N ASP A 421 -38.54 -4.89 -7.42
CA ASP A 421 -39.53 -3.81 -7.43
C ASP A 421 -38.92 -2.44 -7.78
N GLY A 422 -37.76 -2.45 -8.44
CA GLY A 422 -37.06 -1.25 -8.91
C GLY A 422 -36.23 -0.55 -7.83
N GLY A 423 -35.87 -1.28 -6.77
CA GLY A 423 -35.05 -0.78 -5.66
C GLY A 423 -35.85 -0.23 -4.48
N ARG A 424 -37.16 -0.42 -4.44
CA ARG A 424 -38.02 0.00 -3.31
C ARG A 424 -37.83 -0.92 -2.11
N SER A 425 -37.58 -2.21 -2.33
CA SER A 425 -37.22 -3.17 -1.30
C SER A 425 -36.10 -4.10 -1.73
N TYR A 426 -35.34 -4.62 -0.76
CA TYR A 426 -34.20 -5.49 -0.98
C TYR A 426 -34.25 -6.72 -0.06
N LYS A 427 -33.73 -7.85 -0.56
CA LYS A 427 -33.51 -9.08 0.19
C LYS A 427 -32.05 -9.50 0.08
N LYS A 428 -31.48 -10.04 1.15
CA LYS A 428 -30.12 -10.63 1.13
C LYS A 428 -30.10 -11.86 0.22
N VAL A 429 -29.04 -11.98 -0.57
CA VAL A 429 -28.77 -13.14 -1.42
C VAL A 429 -27.80 -14.06 -0.69
N ASN A 430 -28.12 -15.35 -0.63
CA ASN A 430 -27.26 -16.38 -0.07
C ASN A 430 -26.68 -17.25 -1.18
N PHE A 431 -25.38 -17.51 -1.10
CA PHE A 431 -24.68 -18.44 -1.98
C PHE A 431 -24.45 -19.77 -1.25
N PRO A 432 -24.53 -20.93 -1.94
CA PRO A 432 -24.13 -22.19 -1.34
C PRO A 432 -22.63 -22.18 -1.05
N GLU A 433 -22.22 -22.69 0.12
CA GLU A 433 -20.82 -22.71 0.53
C GLU A 433 -19.98 -23.63 -0.36
N THR A 434 -18.83 -23.15 -0.81
CA THR A 434 -17.82 -23.97 -1.50
C THR A 434 -16.67 -24.24 -0.55
N LYS A 435 -16.72 -25.37 0.16
CA LYS A 435 -15.74 -25.73 1.18
C LYS A 435 -14.46 -26.30 0.57
N ILE A 436 -13.33 -25.68 0.88
CA ILE A 436 -11.99 -26.17 0.55
C ILE A 436 -11.36 -26.80 1.78
N THR A 437 -10.76 -27.98 1.63
CA THR A 437 -10.06 -28.68 2.71
C THR A 437 -8.57 -28.31 2.71
N LEU A 438 -8.07 -27.86 3.85
CA LEU A 438 -6.66 -27.55 4.07
C LEU A 438 -5.86 -28.82 4.38
N ASN A 439 -4.52 -28.75 4.28
CA ASN A 439 -3.61 -29.87 4.56
C ASN A 439 -3.70 -30.42 6.01
N GLY A 440 -4.46 -29.78 6.90
CA GLY A 440 -4.77 -30.23 8.27
C GLY A 440 -6.19 -30.77 8.47
N GLY A 441 -7.01 -30.91 7.41
CA GLY A 441 -8.38 -31.43 7.49
C GLY A 441 -9.46 -30.40 7.82
N GLU A 442 -9.09 -29.17 8.18
CA GLU A 442 -10.04 -28.06 8.37
C GLU A 442 -10.62 -27.60 7.02
N THR A 443 -11.90 -27.23 7.00
CA THR A 443 -12.56 -26.70 5.81
C THR A 443 -13.01 -25.25 5.99
N TYR A 444 -12.84 -24.44 4.95
CA TYR A 444 -13.34 -23.05 4.93
C TYR A 444 -13.86 -22.69 3.54
N ASN A 445 -14.67 -21.63 3.45
CA ASN A 445 -15.16 -21.09 2.17
C ASN A 445 -14.36 -19.82 1.81
N PRO A 446 -13.46 -19.88 0.82
CA PRO A 446 -12.69 -18.71 0.39
C PRO A 446 -13.50 -17.73 -0.45
N PHE A 447 -14.71 -18.08 -0.92
CA PHE A 447 -15.48 -17.23 -1.84
C PHE A 447 -16.60 -16.50 -1.09
N ASP A 448 -16.31 -15.28 -0.67
CA ASP A 448 -17.16 -14.49 0.25
C ASP A 448 -17.32 -13.01 -0.15
N LEU A 449 -16.77 -12.57 -1.29
CA LEU A 449 -17.03 -11.24 -1.88
C LEU A 449 -17.73 -11.38 -3.24
N PRO A 450 -19.06 -11.24 -3.29
CA PRO A 450 -19.81 -11.33 -4.54
C PRO A 450 -19.55 -10.13 -5.45
N GLY A 451 -19.30 -10.40 -6.74
CA GLY A 451 -19.42 -9.39 -7.79
C GLY A 451 -20.88 -9.09 -8.15
N MET A 452 -21.08 -8.28 -9.18
CA MET A 452 -22.42 -8.01 -9.71
C MET A 452 -22.89 -9.14 -10.65
N PRO A 453 -24.13 -9.62 -10.50
CA PRO A 453 -24.75 -10.54 -11.44
C PRO A 453 -24.81 -9.98 -12.86
N TYR A 454 -24.65 -10.86 -13.85
CA TYR A 454 -24.80 -10.55 -15.27
C TYR A 454 -25.56 -11.67 -15.98
N GLU A 455 -26.33 -11.31 -16.99
CA GLU A 455 -27.05 -12.29 -17.81
C GLU A 455 -26.12 -12.91 -18.85
N LYS A 456 -26.12 -14.24 -18.94
CA LYS A 456 -25.44 -15.00 -19.98
C LYS A 456 -26.24 -16.26 -20.28
N ASP A 457 -26.53 -16.48 -21.57
CA ASP A 457 -27.26 -17.63 -22.08
C ASP A 457 -28.62 -17.87 -21.39
N GLY A 458 -29.36 -16.79 -21.08
CA GLY A 458 -30.68 -16.84 -20.45
C GLY A 458 -30.68 -17.20 -18.96
N SER A 459 -29.52 -17.18 -18.31
CA SER A 459 -29.37 -17.37 -16.86
C SER A 459 -28.52 -16.25 -16.26
N LEU A 460 -28.70 -15.95 -14.98
CA LEU A 460 -27.83 -15.02 -14.27
C LEU A 460 -26.59 -15.74 -13.80
N ASN A 461 -25.44 -15.11 -13.97
CA ASN A 461 -24.16 -15.61 -13.53
C ASN A 461 -23.50 -14.56 -12.62
N VAL A 462 -22.74 -15.02 -11.64
CA VAL A 462 -21.97 -14.14 -10.77
C VAL A 462 -20.65 -14.80 -10.40
N LEU A 463 -19.60 -13.99 -10.38
CA LEU A 463 -18.30 -14.40 -9.88
C LEU A 463 -18.17 -13.92 -8.43
N VAL A 464 -17.95 -14.86 -7.52
CA VAL A 464 -17.69 -14.57 -6.11
C VAL A 464 -16.18 -14.71 -5.89
N GLY A 465 -15.55 -13.61 -5.51
CA GLY A 465 -14.12 -13.56 -5.18
C GLY A 465 -13.87 -13.78 -3.69
N GLN A 466 -12.61 -13.64 -3.31
CA GLN A 466 -12.09 -13.95 -1.97
C GLN A 466 -11.70 -12.69 -1.19
N GLY A 467 -12.40 -11.60 -1.47
CA GLY A 467 -12.08 -10.32 -0.85
C GLY A 467 -10.69 -9.76 -1.15
N SER A 468 -10.28 -8.84 -0.28
CA SER A 468 -8.94 -8.22 -0.27
C SER A 468 -7.85 -9.12 0.32
N ASP A 469 -8.24 -10.15 1.05
CA ASP A 469 -7.40 -11.12 1.75
C ASP A 469 -6.91 -12.24 0.83
N GLY A 470 -7.69 -12.64 -0.20
CA GLY A 470 -7.19 -13.42 -1.34
C GLY A 470 -6.42 -14.67 -0.92
N ASP A 471 -6.97 -15.43 0.02
CA ASP A 471 -6.27 -16.43 0.82
C ASP A 471 -6.12 -17.81 0.13
N TYR A 472 -6.78 -18.00 -1.02
CA TYR A 472 -6.81 -19.27 -1.75
C TYR A 472 -6.35 -19.13 -3.20
N ASN A 473 -5.40 -19.99 -3.59
CA ASN A 473 -5.01 -20.26 -4.99
C ASN A 473 -4.91 -19.02 -5.91
N GLY A 474 -4.27 -17.95 -5.42
CA GLY A 474 -4.01 -16.74 -6.22
C GLY A 474 -5.21 -15.83 -6.45
N GLY A 475 -6.25 -15.88 -5.60
CA GLY A 475 -7.42 -15.01 -5.71
C GLY A 475 -8.38 -15.41 -6.83
N CYS A 476 -8.39 -16.69 -7.20
CA CYS A 476 -9.36 -17.26 -8.14
C CYS A 476 -10.81 -16.97 -7.70
N LYS A 477 -11.77 -17.06 -8.61
CA LYS A 477 -13.18 -16.75 -8.32
C LYS A 477 -14.05 -17.98 -8.50
N ALA A 478 -15.12 -18.12 -7.74
CA ALA A 478 -16.14 -19.14 -7.97
C ALA A 478 -17.26 -18.57 -8.85
N LEU A 479 -17.63 -19.31 -9.90
CA LEU A 479 -18.76 -19.00 -10.76
C LEU A 479 -20.02 -19.66 -10.19
N TYR A 480 -21.03 -18.85 -9.93
CA TYR A 480 -22.37 -19.28 -9.56
C TYR A 480 -23.37 -18.89 -10.64
N GLN A 481 -24.41 -19.68 -10.80
CA GLN A 481 -25.50 -19.45 -11.76
C GLN A 481 -26.86 -19.52 -11.08
N SER A 482 -27.79 -18.70 -11.56
CA SER A 482 -29.19 -18.67 -11.15
C SER A 482 -30.11 -18.75 -12.37
N LYS A 483 -31.15 -19.57 -12.26
CA LYS A 483 -32.20 -19.75 -13.29
C LYS A 483 -33.52 -19.07 -12.91
N ASP A 484 -33.58 -18.46 -11.73
CA ASP A 484 -34.78 -17.85 -11.13
C ASP A 484 -34.54 -16.36 -10.83
N ASN A 485 -33.84 -15.68 -11.73
CA ASN A 485 -33.55 -14.24 -11.64
C ASN A 485 -32.79 -13.84 -10.36
N GLY A 486 -31.93 -14.70 -9.82
CA GLY A 486 -31.06 -14.42 -8.70
C GLY A 486 -31.68 -14.71 -7.33
N VAL A 487 -32.79 -15.43 -7.26
CA VAL A 487 -33.41 -15.86 -6.00
C VAL A 487 -32.61 -17.00 -5.38
N THR A 488 -32.23 -18.00 -6.16
CA THR A 488 -31.35 -19.10 -5.77
C THR A 488 -30.13 -19.20 -6.68
N TRP A 489 -29.01 -19.65 -6.13
CA TRP A 489 -27.73 -19.74 -6.83
C TRP A 489 -27.14 -21.15 -6.70
N GLN A 490 -26.58 -21.67 -7.78
CA GLN A 490 -25.88 -22.95 -7.86
C GLN A 490 -24.40 -22.71 -8.19
N TYR A 491 -23.50 -23.33 -7.44
CA TYR A 491 -22.08 -23.35 -7.75
C TYR A 491 -21.82 -24.16 -9.03
N LEU A 492 -21.01 -23.62 -9.94
CA LEU A 492 -20.61 -24.30 -11.18
C LEU A 492 -19.15 -24.75 -11.15
N LYS A 493 -18.21 -23.81 -10.98
CA LYS A 493 -16.77 -24.08 -11.02
C LYS A 493 -15.94 -22.92 -10.48
N ILE A 494 -14.67 -23.18 -10.21
CA ILE A 494 -13.64 -22.14 -10.04
C ILE A 494 -13.22 -21.63 -11.42
N SER A 495 -13.03 -20.31 -11.52
CA SER A 495 -12.68 -19.53 -12.71
C SER A 495 -11.32 -18.86 -12.59
#